data_AF-A0A9E0LKK7-F1
#
_entry.id   AF-A0A9E0LKK7-F1
#
_cell.length_a   1.000
_cell.length_b   1.000
_cell.length_c   1.000
_cell.angle_alpha   90.00
_cell.angle_beta   90.00
_cell.angle_gamma   90.00
#
_symmetry.space_group_name_H-M   'P 1'
#
loop_
_entity.id
_entity.type
_entity.pdbx_description
1 polymer ?
#
loop_
_entity_poly.entity_id
_entity_poly.type
_entity_poly.pdbx_seq_one_letter_code
_entity_poly.pdbx_strand_id
1 'polypeptide(L)'
;MTEEPGAKRSQERRELDRLLDIQEALEEIQGHPRYGEGEKAWDEDKYYRGYCERQLGIIGEAATSLTRDFDYEKRHPEVPWRQIKGLRNILVHMYWGSDPKVLWSIVDKRVPELKEQVDKWVDEKERALEQELPSVKSDSKESKLSRRVRELAEKERDSSDDLSP
;
A
#
# COMPACT_ATOMS: atom_id res chain seq x y z
N MET A 1 1.28 -32.56 5.38
CA MET A 1 1.49 -31.53 6.42
C MET A 1 0.27 -30.63 6.40
N THR A 2 -0.61 -30.76 7.38
CA THR A 2 -1.81 -29.91 7.51
C THR A 2 -1.43 -28.68 8.32
N GLU A 3 -1.42 -27.51 7.68
CA GLU A 3 -1.21 -26.24 8.39
C GLU A 3 -2.32 -26.02 9.42
N GLU A 4 -1.97 -25.55 10.62
CA GLU A 4 -2.98 -25.26 11.65
C GLU A 4 -3.89 -24.10 11.19
N PRO A 5 -5.22 -24.20 11.40
CA PRO A 5 -6.18 -23.19 10.94
C PRO A 5 -5.88 -21.76 11.41
N GLY A 6 -5.16 -21.58 12.53
CA GLY A 6 -4.72 -20.27 13.02
C GLY A 6 -3.57 -19.65 12.21
N ALA A 7 -2.62 -20.48 11.75
CA ALA A 7 -1.45 -20.04 10.99
C ALA A 7 -1.83 -19.53 9.58
N LYS A 8 -2.73 -20.26 8.91
CA LYS A 8 -3.29 -19.87 7.59
C LYS A 8 -4.00 -18.52 7.67
N ARG A 9 -4.85 -18.31 8.68
CA ARG A 9 -5.57 -17.04 8.91
C ARG A 9 -4.64 -15.85 9.17
N SER A 10 -3.59 -16.06 9.96
CA SER A 10 -2.57 -15.03 10.20
C SER A 10 -1.82 -14.66 8.92
N GLN A 11 -1.59 -15.64 8.03
CA GLN A 11 -0.92 -15.43 6.76
C GLN A 11 -1.79 -14.68 5.74
N GLU A 12 -3.07 -15.04 5.59
CA GLU A 12 -3.99 -14.33 4.68
C GLU A 12 -4.23 -12.89 5.11
N ARG A 13 -4.30 -12.62 6.42
CA ARG A 13 -4.38 -11.25 6.92
C ARG A 13 -3.14 -10.43 6.58
N ARG A 14 -1.94 -11.03 6.73
CA ARG A 14 -0.69 -10.39 6.29
C ARG A 14 -0.65 -10.10 4.79
N GLU A 15 -1.25 -10.96 3.96
CA GLU A 15 -1.35 -10.71 2.51
C GLU A 15 -2.18 -9.46 2.25
N LEU A 16 -3.37 -9.38 2.85
CA LEU A 16 -4.26 -8.24 2.72
C LEU A 16 -3.58 -6.96 3.23
N ASP A 17 -2.93 -7.00 4.38
CA ASP A 17 -2.24 -5.82 4.94
C ASP A 17 -1.21 -5.25 3.94
N ARG A 18 -0.47 -6.10 3.21
CA ARG A 18 0.49 -5.66 2.18
C ARG A 18 -0.17 -5.08 0.93
N LEU A 19 -1.31 -5.63 0.52
CA LEU A 19 -2.09 -5.04 -0.57
C LEU A 19 -2.64 -3.66 -0.16
N LEU A 20 -3.09 -3.53 1.09
CA LEU A 20 -3.58 -2.27 1.63
C LEU A 20 -2.46 -1.22 1.76
N ASP A 21 -1.25 -1.62 2.17
CA ASP A 21 -0.08 -0.72 2.17
C ASP A 21 0.17 -0.12 0.77
N ILE A 22 0.04 -0.93 -0.28
CA ILE A 22 0.18 -0.47 -1.68
C ILE A 22 -0.99 0.42 -2.08
N GLN A 23 -2.23 0.01 -1.78
CA GLN A 23 -3.44 0.77 -2.11
C GLN A 23 -3.40 2.16 -1.50
N GLU A 24 -3.13 2.26 -0.19
CA GLU A 24 -3.06 3.52 0.56
C GLU A 24 -1.98 4.44 -0.03
N ALA A 25 -0.79 3.91 -0.32
CA ALA A 25 0.28 4.69 -0.93
C ALA A 25 -0.08 5.22 -2.34
N LEU A 26 -0.80 4.43 -3.14
CA LEU A 26 -1.28 4.88 -4.46
C LEU A 26 -2.37 5.96 -4.33
N GLU A 27 -3.29 5.80 -3.38
CA GLU A 27 -4.32 6.80 -3.06
C GLU A 27 -3.72 8.12 -2.59
N GLU A 28 -2.70 8.05 -1.72
CA GLU A 28 -1.95 9.21 -1.27
C GLU A 28 -1.29 9.96 -2.43
N ILE A 29 -0.65 9.26 -3.38
CA ILE A 29 -0.09 9.89 -4.59
C ILE A 29 -1.18 10.59 -5.40
N GLN A 30 -2.29 9.90 -5.69
CA GLN A 30 -3.37 10.43 -6.53
C GLN A 30 -4.18 11.54 -5.83
N GLY A 31 -4.23 11.52 -4.50
CA GLY A 31 -4.92 12.51 -3.67
C GLY A 31 -4.10 13.77 -3.40
N HIS A 32 -2.81 13.79 -3.75
CA HIS A 32 -1.99 14.98 -3.58
C HIS A 32 -2.54 16.15 -4.42
N PRO A 33 -2.62 17.40 -3.90
CA PRO A 33 -3.26 18.52 -4.59
C PRO A 33 -2.71 18.85 -5.98
N ARG A 34 -1.43 18.55 -6.22
CA ARG A 34 -0.74 18.77 -7.50
C ARG A 34 -0.83 17.60 -8.49
N TYR A 35 -1.48 16.50 -8.09
CA TYR A 35 -1.62 15.33 -8.96
C TYR A 35 -2.42 15.68 -10.22
N GLY A 36 -1.92 15.29 -11.38
CA GLY A 36 -2.56 15.59 -12.67
C GLY A 36 -2.31 16.99 -13.25
N GLU A 37 -1.59 17.87 -12.54
CA GLU A 37 -1.20 19.20 -13.07
C GLU A 37 -0.09 19.13 -14.14
N GLY A 38 0.44 17.93 -14.40
CA GLY A 38 1.44 17.64 -15.43
C GLY A 38 2.89 17.82 -14.98
N GLU A 39 3.82 17.56 -15.91
CA GLU A 39 5.27 17.51 -15.65
C GLU A 39 5.83 18.83 -15.09
N LYS A 40 5.25 19.97 -15.47
CA LYS A 40 5.68 21.28 -14.96
C LYS A 40 5.48 21.40 -13.44
N ALA A 41 4.35 20.95 -12.92
CA ALA A 41 4.08 20.98 -11.48
C ALA A 41 5.03 20.05 -10.70
N TRP A 42 5.42 18.92 -11.30
CA TRP A 42 6.44 18.02 -10.81
C TRP A 42 7.83 18.67 -10.78
N ASP A 43 8.21 19.39 -11.84
CA ASP A 43 9.51 20.04 -11.95
C ASP A 43 9.69 21.20 -10.94
N GLU A 44 8.62 21.96 -10.70
CA GLU A 44 8.64 23.15 -9.87
C GLU A 44 8.52 22.86 -8.35
N ASP A 45 7.95 21.71 -7.97
CA ASP A 45 7.69 21.39 -6.56
C ASP A 45 8.45 20.15 -6.08
N LYS A 46 9.61 20.41 -5.47
CA LYS A 46 10.43 19.37 -4.83
C LYS A 46 9.73 18.64 -3.68
N TYR A 47 8.74 19.26 -3.02
CA TYR A 47 8.01 18.63 -1.92
C TYR A 47 6.98 17.66 -2.45
N TYR A 48 6.27 18.02 -3.52
CA TYR A 48 5.42 17.08 -4.26
C TYR A 48 6.23 15.86 -4.71
N ARG A 49 7.41 16.08 -5.31
CA ARG A 49 8.32 14.98 -5.69
C ARG A 49 8.70 14.11 -4.51
N GLY A 50 9.22 14.71 -3.43
CA GLY A 50 9.65 13.97 -2.24
C GLY A 50 8.51 13.21 -1.56
N TYR A 51 7.29 13.75 -1.60
CA TYR A 51 6.10 13.07 -1.12
C TYR A 51 5.78 11.82 -1.98
N CYS A 52 5.72 11.96 -3.31
CA CYS A 52 5.51 10.82 -4.20
C CYS A 52 6.62 9.76 -4.07
N GLU A 53 7.87 10.20 -3.98
CA GLU A 53 9.03 9.35 -3.72
C GLU A 53 8.83 8.47 -2.49
N ARG A 54 8.42 9.06 -1.35
CA ARG A 54 8.12 8.30 -0.13
C ARG A 54 7.07 7.22 -0.37
N GLN A 55 5.98 7.55 -1.05
CA GLN A 55 4.90 6.59 -1.32
C GLN A 55 5.35 5.47 -2.26
N LEU A 56 6.13 5.79 -3.30
CA LEU A 56 6.74 4.78 -4.18
C LEU A 56 7.67 3.81 -3.41
N GLY A 57 8.36 4.31 -2.38
CA GLY A 57 9.15 3.46 -1.48
C GLY A 57 8.32 2.45 -0.69
N ILE A 58 7.17 2.88 -0.15
CA ILE A 58 6.22 2.01 0.55
C ILE A 58 5.69 0.93 -0.39
N ILE A 59 5.30 1.33 -1.61
CA ILE A 59 4.84 0.41 -2.66
C ILE A 59 5.90 -0.67 -2.94
N GLY A 60 7.16 -0.26 -3.11
CA GLY A 60 8.26 -1.19 -3.37
C GLY A 60 8.52 -2.18 -2.22
N GLU A 61 8.37 -1.75 -0.97
CA GLU A 61 8.52 -2.61 0.21
C GLU A 61 7.41 -3.64 0.32
N ALA A 62 6.17 -3.19 0.19
CA ALA A 62 5.02 -4.07 0.23
C ALA A 62 5.04 -5.07 -0.95
N ALA A 63 5.38 -4.63 -2.16
CA ALA A 63 5.54 -5.50 -3.33
C ALA A 63 6.65 -6.56 -3.15
N THR A 64 7.75 -6.19 -2.47
CA THR A 64 8.81 -7.16 -2.12
C THR A 64 8.26 -8.26 -1.21
N SER A 65 7.47 -7.89 -0.20
CA SER A 65 6.84 -8.85 0.70
C SER A 65 5.79 -9.71 -0.03
N LEU A 66 4.97 -9.12 -0.91
CA LEU A 66 3.97 -9.85 -1.72
C LEU A 66 4.61 -10.93 -2.61
N THR A 67 5.68 -10.58 -3.32
CA THR A 67 6.34 -11.55 -4.21
C THR A 67 7.12 -12.62 -3.45
N ARG A 68 7.68 -12.30 -2.27
CA ARG A 68 8.44 -13.25 -1.44
C ARG A 68 7.53 -14.22 -0.69
N ASP A 69 6.49 -13.71 -0.05
CA ASP A 69 5.71 -14.46 0.94
C ASP A 69 4.41 -15.05 0.35
N PHE A 70 3.99 -14.57 -0.83
CA PHE A 70 2.68 -14.91 -1.41
C PHE A 70 2.73 -15.19 -2.92
N ASP A 71 3.90 -15.36 -3.53
CA ASP A 71 4.06 -15.74 -4.95
C ASP A 71 3.35 -14.81 -5.96
N TYR A 72 3.15 -13.52 -5.66
CA TYR A 72 2.48 -12.58 -6.57
C TYR A 72 3.14 -12.50 -7.96
N GLU A 73 4.45 -12.70 -8.03
CA GLU A 73 5.20 -12.69 -9.29
C GLU A 73 4.77 -13.82 -10.25
N LYS A 74 4.32 -14.96 -9.70
CA LYS A 74 3.77 -16.07 -10.50
C LYS A 74 2.28 -15.89 -10.80
N ARG A 75 1.53 -15.30 -9.86
CA ARG A 75 0.07 -15.10 -10.00
C ARG A 75 -0.29 -13.97 -10.95
N HIS A 76 0.59 -12.97 -11.05
CA HIS A 76 0.40 -11.75 -11.83
C HIS A 76 1.66 -11.43 -12.64
N PRO A 77 2.07 -12.30 -13.59
CA PRO A 77 3.31 -12.13 -14.37
C PRO A 77 3.26 -10.92 -15.33
N GLU A 78 2.07 -10.39 -15.61
CA GLU A 78 1.86 -9.16 -16.39
C GLU A 78 2.42 -7.91 -15.69
N VAL A 79 2.64 -7.98 -14.38
CA VAL A 79 3.08 -6.85 -13.56
C VAL A 79 4.60 -6.79 -13.52
N PRO A 80 5.22 -5.61 -13.74
CA PRO A 80 6.67 -5.45 -13.76
C PRO A 80 7.27 -5.46 -12.33
N TRP A 81 7.16 -6.58 -11.62
CA TRP A 81 7.55 -6.73 -10.22
C TRP A 81 8.99 -6.33 -9.94
N ARG A 82 9.92 -6.65 -10.85
CA ARG A 82 11.34 -6.29 -10.68
C ARG A 82 11.52 -4.77 -10.60
N GLN A 83 10.78 -4.02 -11.41
CA GLN A 83 10.80 -2.56 -11.43
C GLN A 83 10.14 -2.00 -10.18
N ILE A 84 8.97 -2.53 -9.78
CA ILE A 84 8.25 -2.08 -8.58
C ILE A 84 9.07 -2.31 -7.31
N LYS A 85 9.67 -3.50 -7.15
CA LYS A 85 10.60 -3.80 -6.05
C LYS A 85 11.80 -2.85 -6.06
N GLY A 86 12.26 -2.49 -7.25
CA GLY A 86 13.35 -1.54 -7.46
C GLY A 86 13.05 -0.11 -7.01
N LEU A 87 11.79 0.27 -6.77
CA LEU A 87 11.42 1.63 -6.32
C LEU A 87 12.12 2.03 -5.02
N ARG A 88 12.33 1.08 -4.09
CA ARG A 88 13.11 1.32 -2.87
C ARG A 88 14.55 1.75 -3.16
N ASN A 89 15.15 1.15 -4.18
CA ASN A 89 16.54 1.43 -4.58
C ASN A 89 16.62 2.70 -5.42
N ILE A 90 15.59 3.03 -6.19
CA ILE A 90 15.51 4.29 -6.94
C ILE A 90 15.65 5.46 -5.97
N LEU A 91 14.97 5.46 -4.82
CA LEU A 91 15.08 6.54 -3.82
C LEU A 91 16.50 6.71 -3.26
N VAL A 92 17.24 5.60 -3.11
CA VAL A 92 18.64 5.63 -2.65
C VAL A 92 19.58 6.12 -3.75
N HIS A 93 19.31 5.75 -5.01
CA HIS A 93 20.09 6.19 -6.17
C HIS A 93 19.75 7.62 -6.64
N MET A 94 18.58 8.18 -6.29
CA MET A 94 18.19 9.58 -6.55
C MET A 94 19.04 10.60 -5.81
N TYR A 95 19.79 10.20 -4.78
CA TYR A 95 20.83 11.04 -4.18
C TYR A 95 22.06 11.25 -5.09
N TRP A 96 22.24 10.45 -6.16
CA TRP A 96 23.44 10.46 -7.02
C TRP A 96 23.12 10.52 -8.53
N GLY A 97 22.03 11.19 -8.92
CA GLY A 97 21.86 11.65 -10.31
C GLY A 97 20.90 10.86 -11.20
N SER A 98 19.87 10.21 -10.65
CA SER A 98 18.79 9.70 -11.51
C SER A 98 17.90 10.84 -12.02
N ASP A 99 17.44 10.66 -13.26
CA ASP A 99 16.63 11.61 -14.01
C ASP A 99 15.23 11.75 -13.38
N PRO A 100 14.85 12.94 -12.84
CA PRO A 100 13.51 13.19 -12.30
C PRO A 100 12.37 12.86 -13.26
N LYS A 101 12.64 12.81 -14.57
CA LYS A 101 11.66 12.42 -15.59
C LYS A 101 11.26 10.96 -15.52
N VAL A 102 12.15 10.08 -15.06
CA VAL A 102 11.82 8.65 -14.88
C VAL A 102 10.78 8.52 -13.78
N LEU A 103 10.98 9.19 -12.64
CA LEU A 103 10.00 9.18 -11.56
C LEU A 103 8.67 9.81 -11.98
N TRP A 104 8.72 10.94 -12.69
CA TRP A 104 7.50 11.53 -13.24
C TRP A 104 6.74 10.53 -14.11
N SER A 105 7.42 9.83 -15.02
CA SER A 105 6.78 8.83 -15.88
C SER A 105 6.11 7.69 -15.10
N ILE A 106 6.65 7.33 -13.93
CA ILE A 106 6.07 6.33 -13.04
C ILE A 106 4.80 6.89 -12.39
N VAL A 107 4.87 8.09 -11.83
CA VAL A 107 3.74 8.77 -11.17
C VAL A 107 2.59 9.04 -12.14
N ASP A 108 2.90 9.47 -13.36
CA ASP A 108 1.91 9.84 -14.38
C ASP A 108 1.26 8.60 -15.01
N LYS A 109 2.06 7.57 -15.35
CA LYS A 109 1.57 6.46 -16.17
C LYS A 109 1.37 5.16 -15.40
N ARG A 110 2.27 4.83 -14.49
CA ARG A 110 2.29 3.51 -13.83
C ARG A 110 1.48 3.46 -12.55
N VAL A 111 1.40 4.56 -11.81
CA VAL A 111 0.58 4.64 -10.60
C VAL A 111 -0.90 4.36 -10.89
N PRO A 112 -1.54 4.98 -11.92
CA PRO A 112 -2.92 4.63 -12.26
C PRO A 112 -3.11 3.16 -12.66
N GLU A 113 -2.22 2.62 -13.50
CA GLU A 113 -2.28 1.23 -13.95
C GLU A 113 -2.18 0.23 -12.79
N LEU A 114 -1.29 0.51 -11.82
CA LEU A 114 -1.11 -0.35 -10.65
C LEU A 114 -2.28 -0.22 -9.67
N LYS A 115 -2.86 0.97 -9.51
CA LYS A 115 -4.03 1.22 -8.66
C LYS A 115 -5.21 0.32 -9.05
N GLU A 116 -5.54 0.28 -10.34
CA GLU A 116 -6.65 -0.54 -10.83
C GLU A 116 -6.47 -2.03 -10.51
N GLN A 117 -5.25 -2.54 -10.60
CA GLN A 117 -4.92 -3.94 -10.31
C GLN A 117 -5.00 -4.23 -8.81
N VAL A 118 -4.41 -3.36 -7.99
CA VAL A 118 -4.36 -3.51 -6.54
C VAL A 118 -5.75 -3.42 -5.93
N ASP A 119 -6.58 -2.46 -6.37
CA ASP A 119 -7.96 -2.33 -5.91
C ASP A 119 -8.74 -3.63 -6.14
N LYS A 120 -8.58 -4.22 -7.34
CA LYS A 120 -9.20 -5.51 -7.65
C LYS A 120 -8.71 -6.62 -6.72
N TRP A 121 -7.40 -6.72 -6.45
CA TRP A 121 -6.85 -7.76 -5.57
C TRP A 121 -7.28 -7.58 -4.12
N VAL A 122 -7.38 -6.33 -3.64
CA VAL A 122 -7.92 -6.01 -2.31
C VAL A 122 -9.36 -6.49 -2.21
N ASP A 123 -10.22 -6.13 -3.18
CA ASP A 123 -11.62 -6.54 -3.18
C ASP A 123 -11.79 -8.07 -3.24
N GLU A 124 -10.96 -8.76 -4.04
CA GLU A 124 -10.93 -10.23 -4.10
C GLU A 124 -10.52 -10.84 -2.75
N LYS A 125 -9.53 -10.27 -2.08
CA LYS A 125 -9.03 -10.76 -0.79
C LYS A 125 -9.98 -10.47 0.37
N GLU A 126 -10.56 -9.28 0.43
CA GLU A 126 -11.59 -8.93 1.42
C GLU A 126 -12.80 -9.87 1.28
N ARG A 127 -13.30 -10.10 0.05
CA ARG A 127 -14.40 -11.06 -0.19
C ARG A 127 -14.05 -12.50 0.18
N ALA A 128 -12.83 -12.95 -0.12
CA ALA A 128 -12.39 -14.29 0.27
C ALA A 128 -12.40 -14.47 1.80
N LEU A 129 -11.89 -13.49 2.54
CA LEU A 129 -11.88 -13.49 4.01
C LEU A 129 -13.30 -13.41 4.61
N GLU A 130 -14.21 -12.65 4.00
CA GLU A 130 -15.61 -12.55 4.42
C GLU A 130 -16.38 -13.86 4.19
N GLN A 131 -16.15 -14.56 3.07
CA GLN A 131 -16.80 -15.84 2.78
C GLN A 131 -16.37 -16.96 3.73
N GLU A 132 -15.15 -16.88 4.28
CA GLU A 132 -14.69 -17.75 5.37
C GLU A 132 -15.32 -17.39 6.74
N LEU A 133 -16.04 -16.27 6.85
CA LEU A 133 -16.73 -15.77 8.06
C LEU A 133 -18.23 -15.45 7.81
N PRO A 134 -19.12 -16.45 7.65
CA PRO A 134 -20.55 -16.20 7.49
C PRO A 134 -21.24 -15.49 8.68
N SER A 135 -20.57 -15.36 9.84
CA SER A 135 -21.21 -14.90 11.09
C SER A 135 -20.88 -13.47 11.52
N VAL A 136 -20.07 -12.70 10.79
CA VAL A 136 -19.78 -11.29 11.14
C VAL A 136 -20.30 -10.39 10.03
N LYS A 137 -21.63 -10.28 9.95
CA LYS A 137 -22.22 -9.07 9.33
C LYS A 137 -21.97 -7.92 10.30
N SER A 138 -21.08 -7.01 9.97
CA SER A 138 -20.98 -5.71 10.64
C SER A 138 -20.59 -4.64 9.62
N ASP A 139 -21.59 -3.81 9.32
CA ASP A 139 -21.50 -2.39 9.02
C ASP A 139 -20.49 -1.97 7.96
N SER A 140 -20.80 -2.34 6.71
CA SER A 140 -20.15 -1.78 5.53
C SER A 140 -20.50 -0.29 5.38
N LYS A 141 -19.72 0.59 6.03
CA LYS A 141 -19.39 1.95 5.58
C LYS A 141 -18.50 2.75 6.56
N GLU A 142 -17.72 2.12 7.43
CA GLU A 142 -16.63 2.88 8.06
C GLU A 142 -15.42 2.92 7.13
N SER A 143 -15.02 4.13 6.73
CA SER A 143 -13.76 4.38 6.04
C SER A 143 -12.61 3.81 6.87
N LYS A 144 -11.59 3.23 6.21
CA LYS A 144 -10.37 2.70 6.87
C LYS A 144 -9.72 3.76 7.77
N LEU A 145 -9.88 5.05 7.45
CA LEU A 145 -9.47 6.17 8.31
C LEU A 145 -10.21 6.18 9.67
N SER A 146 -11.53 5.95 9.65
CA SER A 146 -12.38 5.89 10.85
C SER A 146 -12.01 4.72 11.75
N ARG A 147 -11.67 3.56 11.16
CA ARG A 147 -11.21 2.38 11.89
C ARG A 147 -9.87 2.64 12.59
N ARG A 148 -8.92 3.26 11.88
CA ARG A 148 -7.58 3.59 12.39
C ARG A 148 -7.61 4.67 13.48
N VAL A 149 -8.49 5.67 13.35
CA VAL A 149 -8.74 6.67 14.39
C VAL A 149 -9.28 6.04 15.66
N ARG A 150 -10.15 5.04 15.54
CA ARG A 150 -10.69 4.31 16.69
C ARG A 150 -9.63 3.46 17.39
N GLU A 151 -8.84 2.71 16.63
CA GLU A 151 -7.73 1.91 17.17
C GLU A 151 -6.68 2.78 17.89
N LEU A 152 -6.39 3.98 17.37
CA LEU A 152 -5.52 4.94 18.04
C LEU A 152 -6.15 5.52 19.31
N ALA A 153 -7.45 5.84 19.29
CA ALA A 153 -8.16 6.36 20.47
C ALA A 153 -8.30 5.31 21.58
N GLU A 154 -8.42 4.03 21.24
CA GLU A 154 -8.43 2.91 22.19
C GLU A 154 -7.04 2.71 22.81
N LYS A 155 -5.97 2.83 22.00
CA LYS A 155 -4.58 2.75 22.48
C LYS A 155 -4.19 3.90 23.43
N GLU A 156 -4.75 5.10 23.24
CA GLU A 156 -4.53 6.21 24.18
C GLU A 156 -5.30 6.05 25.50
N ARG A 157 -6.48 5.39 25.49
CA ARG A 157 -7.20 5.07 26.72
C ARG A 157 -6.46 4.02 27.55
N ASP A 158 -6.00 2.95 26.92
CA ASP A 158 -5.20 1.90 27.59
C ASP A 158 -3.85 2.46 28.11
N SER A 159 -3.27 3.46 27.45
CA SER A 159 -2.03 4.11 27.91
C SER A 159 -2.27 5.15 29.02
N SER A 160 -3.51 5.61 29.22
CA SER A 160 -3.86 6.58 30.27
C SER A 160 -4.27 5.92 31.59
N ASP A 161 -4.59 4.61 31.57
CA ASP A 161 -4.90 3.82 32.77
C ASP A 161 -3.62 3.34 33.51
N ASP A 162 -2.43 3.49 32.91
CA ASP A 162 -1.12 3.14 33.51
C ASP A 162 -0.44 4.32 34.23
N LEU A 163 -1.14 5.46 34.35
CA LEU A 163 -0.69 6.62 35.14
C LEU A 163 -1.78 7.02 36.14
N SER A 164 -1.96 6.20 37.17
CA SER A 164 -2.45 6.68 38.46
C SER A 164 -1.36 6.53 39.52
N PRO A 165 -1.25 7.48 40.47
CA PRO A 165 -0.03 7.75 41.25
C PRO A 165 0.35 6.68 42.28
#